data_AF-A0A8T6LNL2-F1
#
_entry.id   AF-A0A8T6LNL2-F1
#
_cell.length_a   1.000
_cell.length_b   1.000
_cell.length_c   1.000
_cell.angle_alpha   90.00
_cell.angle_beta   90.00
_cell.angle_gamma   90.00
#
_symmetry.space_group_name_H-M   'P 1'
#
loop_
_entity.id
_entity.type
_entity.pdbx_description
1 polymer ?
#
loop_
_entity_poly.entity_id
_entity_poly.type
_entity_poly.pdbx_seq_one_letter_code
_entity_poly.pdbx_strand_id
1 'polypeptide(L)'
;MFFASVAVTGVDIVESLGWLEYLTGNLIAGVTLVGYLHMMGAAPEVSWWSIMRRQHILTEGIVAGLIGAAVVAVWFLIFDAVSGQPFFTPSALGSALFLGVTDLDAVSIHMGAVVGYSAVHLGAFAVMGVVASAVLTQAEEVPPLLLGAVLLFVAFEAAFMGFIALGAEFLLGPLAWTSIAFANVLAAGGMGYYLWRKH
;
A
#
# COMPACT_ATOMS: atom_id res chain seq x y z
N MET A 1 -13.81 4.32 -22.69
CA MET A 1 -13.52 3.59 -23.94
C MET A 1 -12.71 2.31 -23.66
N PHE A 2 -11.54 2.38 -23.01
CA PHE A 2 -10.68 1.20 -22.73
C PHE A 2 -11.33 0.11 -21.85
N PHE A 3 -11.78 0.42 -20.63
CA PHE A 3 -12.42 -0.57 -19.75
C PHE A 3 -13.73 -1.15 -20.33
N ALA A 4 -14.47 -0.36 -21.11
CA ALA A 4 -15.67 -0.83 -21.82
C ALA A 4 -15.31 -1.79 -22.97
N SER A 5 -14.20 -1.54 -23.69
CA SER A 5 -13.66 -2.44 -24.70
C SER A 5 -13.22 -3.77 -24.10
N VAL A 6 -12.54 -3.74 -22.95
CA VAL A 6 -12.07 -4.93 -22.24
C VAL A 6 -13.24 -5.78 -21.74
N ALA A 7 -14.26 -5.14 -21.16
CA ALA A 7 -15.47 -5.82 -20.70
C ALA A 7 -16.26 -6.48 -21.84
N VAL A 8 -16.17 -5.96 -23.06
CA VAL A 8 -16.86 -6.50 -24.26
C VAL A 8 -16.03 -7.54 -24.99
N THR A 9 -14.70 -7.38 -25.04
CA THR A 9 -13.80 -8.24 -25.84
C THR A 9 -13.19 -9.38 -25.03
N GLY A 10 -13.24 -9.31 -23.69
CA GLY A 10 -12.66 -10.32 -22.81
C GLY A 10 -11.14 -10.40 -22.86
N VAL A 11 -10.47 -9.40 -23.44
CA VAL A 11 -9.02 -9.39 -23.59
C VAL A 11 -8.36 -9.23 -22.24
N ASP A 12 -7.55 -10.21 -21.85
CA ASP A 12 -6.65 -10.08 -20.71
C ASP A 12 -5.53 -9.09 -21.06
N ILE A 13 -5.66 -7.87 -20.54
CA ILE A 13 -4.73 -6.77 -20.75
C ILE A 13 -3.37 -7.12 -20.14
N VAL A 14 -3.38 -7.83 -19.01
CA VAL A 14 -2.16 -8.18 -18.29
C VAL A 14 -1.39 -9.23 -19.10
N GLU A 15 -2.09 -10.20 -19.68
CA GLU A 15 -1.49 -11.21 -20.56
C GLU A 15 -0.99 -10.61 -21.89
N SER A 16 -1.67 -9.60 -22.43
CA SER A 16 -1.35 -9.04 -23.76
C SER A 16 -0.33 -7.90 -23.77
N LEU A 17 -0.35 -7.01 -22.76
CA LEU A 17 0.52 -5.82 -22.70
C LEU A 17 1.61 -5.91 -21.64
N GLY A 18 1.47 -6.79 -20.66
CA GLY A 18 2.31 -6.80 -19.47
C GLY A 18 1.82 -5.80 -18.42
N TRP A 19 1.81 -6.23 -17.15
CA TRP A 19 1.33 -5.40 -16.04
C TRP A 19 2.20 -4.16 -15.79
N LEU A 20 3.50 -4.24 -16.12
CA LEU A 20 4.48 -3.18 -15.88
C LEU A 20 4.26 -2.01 -16.85
N GLU A 21 3.99 -2.31 -18.11
CA GLU A 21 3.65 -1.38 -19.17
C GLU A 21 2.34 -0.67 -18.86
N TYR A 22 1.34 -1.41 -18.38
CA TYR A 22 0.07 -0.84 -17.95
C TYR A 22 0.22 0.10 -16.75
N LEU A 23 0.98 -0.30 -15.73
CA LEU A 23 1.24 0.52 -14.55
C LEU A 23 1.99 1.80 -14.93
N THR A 24 3.07 1.68 -15.68
CA THR A 24 3.89 2.83 -16.11
C THR A 24 3.10 3.81 -16.97
N GLY A 25 2.27 3.32 -17.89
CA GLY A 25 1.37 4.17 -18.69
C GLY A 25 0.41 4.99 -17.83
N ASN A 26 -0.23 4.37 -16.84
CA ASN A 26 -1.15 5.07 -15.93
C ASN A 26 -0.43 6.08 -15.04
N LEU A 27 0.77 5.74 -14.54
CA LEU A 27 1.58 6.67 -13.75
C LEU A 27 1.97 7.90 -14.58
N ILE A 28 2.42 7.71 -15.82
CA ILE A 28 2.75 8.82 -16.73
C ILE A 28 1.51 9.68 -17.01
N ALA A 29 0.36 9.06 -17.29
CA ALA A 29 -0.88 9.79 -17.52
C ALA A 29 -1.28 10.62 -16.29
N GLY A 30 -1.17 10.05 -15.09
CA GLY A 30 -1.42 10.75 -13.82
C GLY A 30 -0.48 11.93 -13.61
N VAL A 31 0.84 11.74 -13.78
CA VAL A 31 1.84 12.80 -13.68
C VAL A 31 1.59 13.90 -14.71
N THR A 32 1.25 13.53 -15.94
CA THR A 32 0.95 14.47 -17.03
C THR A 32 -0.30 15.29 -16.72
N LEU A 33 -1.36 14.65 -16.23
CA LEU A 33 -2.59 15.33 -15.83
C LEU A 33 -2.34 16.32 -14.69
N VAL A 34 -1.63 15.91 -13.64
CA VAL A 34 -1.28 16.78 -12.52
C VAL A 34 -0.41 17.94 -12.98
N GLY A 35 0.60 17.67 -13.82
CA GLY A 35 1.46 18.70 -14.42
C GLY A 35 0.66 19.71 -15.24
N TYR A 36 -0.28 19.24 -16.06
CA TYR A 36 -1.18 20.11 -16.82
C TYR A 36 -2.07 20.97 -15.92
N LEU A 37 -2.66 20.39 -14.87
CA LEU A 37 -3.47 21.14 -13.89
C LEU A 37 -2.64 22.23 -13.17
N HIS A 38 -1.39 21.93 -12.84
CA HIS A 38 -0.46 22.94 -12.31
C HIS A 38 -0.15 24.03 -13.32
N MET A 39 0.13 23.69 -14.58
CA MET A 39 0.37 24.68 -15.64
C MET A 39 -0.84 25.59 -15.86
N MET A 40 -2.05 25.07 -15.69
CA MET A 40 -3.30 25.83 -15.83
C MET A 40 -3.64 26.68 -14.59
N GLY A 41 -2.81 26.66 -13.54
CA GLY A 41 -3.09 27.36 -12.28
C GLY A 41 -4.30 26.81 -11.51
N ALA A 42 -4.76 25.61 -11.86
CA ALA A 42 -5.94 24.98 -11.25
C ALA A 42 -5.60 24.30 -9.90
N ALA A 43 -4.32 24.07 -9.61
CA ALA A 43 -3.82 23.48 -8.37
C ALA A 43 -2.78 24.41 -7.69
N PRO A 44 -2.80 24.56 -6.35
CA PRO A 44 -1.79 25.34 -5.64
C PRO A 44 -0.38 24.77 -5.83
N GLU A 45 0.64 25.64 -5.90
CA GLU A 45 2.05 25.22 -5.97
C GLU A 45 2.51 24.64 -4.63
N VAL A 46 2.38 23.33 -4.47
CA VAL A 46 2.88 22.62 -3.29
C VAL A 46 4.30 22.11 -3.58
N SER A 47 5.31 22.75 -2.99
CA SER A 47 6.69 22.27 -3.10
C SER A 47 6.94 21.10 -2.13
N TRP A 48 6.69 19.88 -2.61
CA TRP A 48 6.88 18.65 -1.84
C TRP A 48 8.29 18.54 -1.23
N TRP A 49 9.31 19.06 -1.91
CA TRP A 49 10.68 19.08 -1.40
C TRP A 49 10.88 20.02 -0.20
N SER A 50 10.19 21.16 -0.11
CA SER A 50 10.25 21.99 1.11
C SER A 50 9.51 21.35 2.28
N ILE A 51 8.44 20.61 1.99
CA ILE A 51 7.67 19.88 3.01
C ILE A 51 8.53 18.75 3.57
N MET A 52 9.07 17.87 2.71
CA MET A 52 9.92 16.75 3.15
C MET A 52 11.22 17.17 3.84
N ARG A 53 11.71 18.40 3.61
CA ARG A 53 12.89 18.94 4.34
C ARG A 53 12.60 19.25 5.81
N ARG A 54 11.33 19.28 6.22
CA ARG A 54 10.95 19.42 7.63
C ARG A 54 11.22 18.11 8.36
N GLN A 55 12.24 18.11 9.23
CA GLN A 55 12.70 16.92 9.95
C GLN A 55 11.57 16.18 10.70
N HIS A 56 10.58 16.91 11.25
CA HIS A 56 9.45 16.30 11.96
C HIS A 56 8.61 15.39 11.06
N ILE A 57 8.40 15.75 9.78
CA ILE A 57 7.59 14.96 8.84
C ILE A 57 8.23 13.60 8.57
N LEU A 58 9.56 13.58 8.41
CA LEU A 58 10.28 12.31 8.23
C LEU A 58 10.20 11.44 9.49
N THR A 59 10.48 12.01 10.66
CA THR A 59 10.50 11.24 11.91
C THR A 59 9.11 10.77 12.33
N GLU A 60 8.11 11.65 12.29
CA GLU A 60 6.72 11.31 12.64
C GLU A 60 6.12 10.35 11.63
N GLY A 61 6.43 10.56 10.34
CA GLY A 61 6.03 9.66 9.28
C GLY A 61 6.61 8.26 9.42
N ILE A 62 7.91 8.12 9.69
CA ILE A 62 8.53 6.81 9.93
C ILE A 62 7.90 6.14 11.15
N VAL A 63 7.71 6.86 12.26
CA VAL A 63 7.11 6.29 13.48
C VAL A 63 5.66 5.86 13.22
N ALA A 64 4.86 6.70 12.55
CA ALA A 64 3.51 6.33 12.14
C ALA A 64 3.53 5.06 11.28
N GLY A 65 4.36 5.03 10.24
CA GLY A 65 4.56 3.87 9.39
C GLY A 65 4.88 2.60 10.19
N LEU A 66 5.84 2.66 11.11
CA LEU A 66 6.20 1.53 11.96
C LEU A 66 5.07 1.07 12.89
N ILE A 67 4.24 1.99 13.38
CA ILE A 67 3.01 1.65 14.12
C ILE A 67 2.05 0.86 13.23
N GLY A 68 1.79 1.35 12.02
CA GLY A 68 0.94 0.65 11.05
C GLY A 68 1.49 -0.74 10.71
N ALA A 69 2.79 -0.84 10.45
CA ALA A 69 3.46 -2.09 10.14
C ALA A 69 3.33 -3.11 11.28
N ALA A 70 3.52 -2.65 12.51
CA ALA A 70 3.40 -3.48 13.71
C ALA A 70 1.96 -3.94 13.93
N VAL A 71 0.96 -3.07 13.73
CA VAL A 71 -0.46 -3.43 13.84
C VAL A 71 -0.81 -4.54 12.86
N VAL A 72 -0.43 -4.40 11.58
CA VAL A 72 -0.68 -5.45 10.57
C VAL A 72 0.07 -6.74 10.91
N ALA A 73 1.34 -6.65 11.30
CA ALA A 73 2.16 -7.82 11.65
C ALA A 73 1.58 -8.59 12.84
N VAL A 74 1.14 -7.89 13.90
CA VAL A 74 0.53 -8.50 15.08
C VAL A 74 -0.82 -9.12 14.72
N TRP A 75 -1.64 -8.43 13.91
CA TRP A 75 -2.92 -8.98 13.46
C TRP A 75 -2.74 -10.30 12.72
N PHE A 76 -1.86 -10.35 11.72
CA PHE A 76 -1.61 -11.57 10.96
C PHE A 76 -0.92 -12.64 11.79
N LEU A 77 -0.04 -12.28 12.73
CA LEU A 77 0.52 -13.26 13.66
C LEU A 77 -0.56 -13.93 14.52
N ILE A 78 -1.54 -13.17 15.01
CA ILE A 78 -2.68 -13.71 15.76
C ILE A 78 -3.53 -14.60 14.85
N PHE A 79 -3.88 -14.11 13.66
CA PHE A 79 -4.68 -14.84 12.69
C PHE A 79 -4.04 -16.19 12.30
N ASP A 80 -2.74 -16.17 12.01
CA ASP A 80 -1.92 -17.31 11.68
C ASP A 80 -1.83 -18.31 12.85
N ALA A 81 -1.62 -17.80 14.06
CA ALA A 81 -1.52 -18.62 15.27
C ALA A 81 -2.85 -19.31 15.63
N VAL A 82 -3.98 -18.60 15.50
CA VAL A 82 -5.34 -19.18 15.68
C VAL A 82 -5.62 -20.24 14.63
N SER A 83 -5.06 -20.09 13.43
CA SER A 83 -5.14 -21.07 12.34
C SER A 83 -4.14 -22.23 12.47
N GLY A 84 -3.34 -22.26 13.55
CA GLY A 84 -2.38 -23.32 13.84
C GLY A 84 -1.06 -23.24 13.04
N GLN A 85 -0.80 -22.15 12.33
CA GLN A 85 0.38 -21.97 11.49
C GLN A 85 1.03 -20.58 11.69
N PRO A 86 1.66 -20.29 12.85
CA PRO A 86 2.30 -19.01 13.09
C PRO A 86 3.27 -18.62 11.97
N PHE A 87 3.25 -17.34 11.54
CA PHE A 87 4.07 -16.79 10.45
C PHE A 87 3.75 -17.32 9.04
N PHE A 88 2.64 -18.03 8.85
CA PHE A 88 2.21 -18.48 7.52
C PHE A 88 2.09 -17.31 6.55
N THR A 89 1.37 -16.24 6.90
CA THR A 89 1.13 -15.10 6.02
C THR A 89 2.42 -14.42 5.55
N PRO A 90 3.34 -13.96 6.43
CA PRO A 90 4.59 -13.35 5.98
C PRO A 90 5.51 -14.35 5.25
N SER A 91 5.43 -15.66 5.56
CA SER A 91 6.19 -16.68 4.81
C SER A 91 5.64 -16.88 3.40
N ALA A 92 4.31 -16.92 3.24
CA ALA A 92 3.67 -17.10 1.96
C ALA A 92 3.96 -15.91 1.04
N LEU A 93 3.80 -14.68 1.55
CA LEU A 93 4.09 -13.46 0.81
C LEU A 93 5.57 -13.32 0.48
N GLY A 94 6.46 -13.67 1.40
CA GLY A 94 7.89 -13.71 1.13
C GLY A 94 8.28 -14.77 0.10
N SER A 95 7.65 -15.94 0.14
CA SER A 95 7.92 -17.03 -0.80
C SER A 95 7.41 -16.69 -2.20
N ALA A 96 6.25 -16.04 -2.31
CA ALA A 96 5.78 -15.48 -3.56
C ALA A 96 6.76 -14.44 -4.11
N LEU A 97 7.20 -13.49 -3.27
CA LEU A 97 8.05 -12.38 -3.69
C LEU A 97 9.49 -12.77 -4.06
N PHE A 98 10.11 -13.67 -3.29
CA PHE A 98 11.54 -13.98 -3.43
C PHE A 98 11.83 -15.36 -4.04
N LEU A 99 10.89 -16.30 -3.94
CA LEU A 99 11.07 -17.69 -4.36
C LEU A 99 10.16 -18.07 -5.54
N GLY A 100 9.24 -17.19 -5.94
CA GLY A 100 8.32 -17.43 -7.05
C GLY A 100 7.30 -18.53 -6.77
N VAL A 101 6.95 -18.77 -5.50
CA VAL A 101 5.93 -19.76 -5.14
C VAL A 101 4.55 -19.24 -5.53
N THR A 102 3.80 -20.03 -6.30
CA THR A 102 2.48 -19.67 -6.83
C THR A 102 1.33 -20.52 -6.27
N ASP A 103 1.63 -21.56 -5.49
CA ASP A 103 0.64 -22.52 -4.98
C ASP A 103 0.67 -22.62 -3.45
N LEU A 104 -0.51 -22.69 -2.82
CA LEU A 104 -0.65 -22.83 -1.36
C LEU A 104 0.05 -24.08 -0.82
N ASP A 105 -0.04 -25.20 -1.53
CA ASP A 105 0.53 -26.49 -1.10
C ASP A 105 2.06 -26.50 -1.13
N ALA A 106 2.67 -25.57 -1.88
CA ALA A 106 4.11 -25.37 -1.95
C ALA A 106 4.62 -24.41 -0.87
N VAL A 107 3.73 -23.73 -0.13
CA VAL A 107 4.13 -22.83 0.95
C VAL A 107 4.55 -23.65 2.17
N SER A 108 5.83 -23.57 2.49
CA SER A 108 6.37 -23.99 3.79
C SER A 108 6.77 -22.75 4.60
N ILE A 109 6.74 -22.86 5.93
CA ILE A 109 7.20 -21.77 6.80
C ILE A 109 8.73 -21.67 6.66
N HIS A 110 9.18 -20.63 5.98
CA HIS A 110 10.59 -20.35 5.72
C HIS A 110 10.99 -19.03 6.39
N MET A 111 11.74 -19.10 7.49
CA MET A 111 12.11 -17.92 8.26
C MET A 111 12.87 -16.86 7.44
N GLY A 112 13.65 -17.27 6.45
CA GLY A 112 14.29 -16.32 5.53
C GLY A 112 13.28 -15.52 4.69
N ALA A 113 12.18 -16.15 4.28
CA ALA A 113 11.12 -15.49 3.53
C ALA A 113 10.32 -14.54 4.45
N VAL A 114 10.05 -14.98 5.68
CA VAL A 114 9.42 -14.14 6.73
C VAL A 114 10.24 -12.88 6.98
N VAL A 115 11.55 -13.00 7.17
CA VAL A 115 12.43 -11.84 7.41
C VAL A 115 12.50 -10.93 6.20
N GLY A 116 12.68 -11.50 4.99
CA GLY A 116 12.72 -10.74 3.75
C GLY A 116 11.44 -9.95 3.52
N TYR A 117 10.28 -10.59 3.69
CA TYR A 117 8.99 -9.94 3.56
C TYR A 117 8.79 -8.87 4.63
N SER A 118 9.16 -9.17 5.88
CA SER A 118 9.07 -8.20 6.98
C SER A 118 9.87 -6.93 6.71
N ALA A 119 11.04 -7.04 6.08
CA ALA A 119 11.83 -5.87 5.69
C ALA A 119 11.13 -5.03 4.60
N VAL A 120 10.55 -5.67 3.58
CA VAL A 120 9.78 -4.99 2.53
C VAL A 120 8.54 -4.32 3.13
N HIS A 121 7.82 -5.02 4.00
CA HIS A 121 6.64 -4.52 4.72
C HIS A 121 6.97 -3.28 5.55
N LEU A 122 8.03 -3.33 6.37
CA LEU A 122 8.49 -2.19 7.16
C LEU A 122 8.88 -1.00 6.28
N GLY A 123 9.58 -1.24 5.17
CA GLY A 123 9.97 -0.21 4.22
C GLY A 123 8.76 0.46 3.56
N ALA A 124 7.80 -0.32 3.08
CA ALA A 124 6.57 0.17 2.45
C ALA A 124 5.75 1.03 3.43
N PHE A 125 5.56 0.55 4.65
CA PHE A 125 4.84 1.29 5.68
C PHE A 125 5.57 2.56 6.13
N ALA A 126 6.91 2.54 6.22
CA ALA A 126 7.68 3.75 6.53
C ALA A 126 7.50 4.83 5.44
N VAL A 127 7.56 4.45 4.17
CA VAL A 127 7.29 5.37 3.04
C VAL A 127 5.87 5.91 3.13
N MET A 128 4.87 5.05 3.31
CA MET A 128 3.47 5.46 3.42
C MET A 128 3.22 6.37 4.61
N GLY A 129 3.87 6.11 5.75
CA GLY A 129 3.77 6.96 6.93
C GLY A 129 4.36 8.36 6.70
N VAL A 130 5.50 8.47 5.99
CA VAL A 130 6.06 9.77 5.57
C VAL A 130 5.12 10.53 4.66
N VAL A 131 4.52 9.87 3.67
CA VAL A 131 3.53 10.50 2.79
C VAL A 131 2.30 10.95 3.59
N ALA A 132 1.78 10.12 4.50
CA ALA A 132 0.64 10.45 5.33
C ALA A 132 0.93 11.65 6.26
N SER A 133 2.11 11.68 6.89
CA SER A 133 2.55 12.82 7.71
C SER A 133 2.64 14.10 6.88
N ALA A 134 3.23 14.03 5.67
CA ALA A 134 3.31 15.19 4.78
C ALA A 134 1.92 15.72 4.37
N VAL A 135 0.99 14.82 4.04
CA VAL A 135 -0.39 15.19 3.71
C VAL A 135 -1.09 15.83 4.90
N LEU A 136 -0.92 15.29 6.11
CA LEU A 136 -1.57 15.80 7.30
C LEU A 136 -1.03 17.19 7.71
N THR A 137 0.28 17.40 7.66
CA THR A 137 0.88 18.71 7.93
C THR A 137 0.34 19.77 6.96
N GLN A 138 0.14 19.42 5.69
CA GLN A 138 -0.48 20.34 4.74
C GLN A 138 -1.98 20.52 4.94
N ALA A 139 -2.67 19.52 5.49
CA ALA A 139 -4.10 19.57 5.74
C ALA A 139 -4.48 20.58 6.84
N GLU A 140 -3.54 20.98 7.70
CA GLU A 140 -3.75 22.06 8.68
C GLU A 140 -4.03 23.41 8.00
N GLU A 141 -3.35 23.68 6.89
CA GLU A 141 -3.52 24.91 6.10
C GLU A 141 -4.62 24.73 5.04
N VAL A 142 -4.80 23.51 4.53
CA VAL A 142 -5.74 23.18 3.44
C VAL A 142 -6.59 21.96 3.83
N PRO A 143 -7.69 22.15 4.59
CA PRO A 143 -8.52 21.05 5.11
C PRO A 143 -9.01 20.02 4.08
N PRO A 144 -9.29 20.37 2.81
CA PRO A 144 -9.63 19.39 1.77
C PRO A 144 -8.55 18.31 1.54
N LEU A 145 -7.29 18.52 1.93
CA LEU A 145 -6.24 17.50 1.80
C LEU A 145 -6.46 16.26 2.68
N LEU A 146 -7.36 16.32 3.66
CA LEU A 146 -7.83 15.12 4.37
C LEU A 146 -8.50 14.11 3.42
N LEU A 147 -9.19 14.58 2.38
CA LEU A 147 -9.69 13.71 1.31
C LEU A 147 -8.53 13.07 0.53
N GLY A 148 -7.41 13.78 0.38
CA GLY A 148 -6.17 13.24 -0.18
C GLY A 148 -5.59 12.09 0.65
N ALA A 149 -5.67 12.16 1.99
CA ALA A 149 -5.26 11.06 2.86
C ALA A 149 -6.17 9.82 2.71
N VAL A 150 -7.48 10.04 2.60
CA VAL A 150 -8.44 8.95 2.32
C VAL A 150 -8.17 8.34 0.94
N LEU A 151 -7.95 9.17 -0.08
CA LEU A 151 -7.61 8.71 -1.42
C LEU A 151 -6.29 7.94 -1.45
N LEU A 152 -5.28 8.41 -0.71
CA LEU A 152 -4.00 7.72 -0.55
C LEU A 152 -4.20 6.33 0.08
N PHE A 153 -5.03 6.23 1.12
CA PHE A 153 -5.38 4.95 1.73
C PHE A 153 -6.05 4.02 0.71
N VAL A 154 -7.09 4.49 0.02
CA VAL A 154 -7.80 3.68 -1.00
C VAL A 154 -6.86 3.26 -2.14
N ALA A 155 -5.98 4.16 -2.60
CA ALA A 155 -5.00 3.86 -3.63
C ALA A 155 -3.97 2.83 -3.16
N PHE A 156 -3.52 2.92 -1.90
CA PHE A 156 -2.65 1.93 -1.28
C PHE A 156 -3.32 0.56 -1.17
N GLU A 157 -4.56 0.50 -0.69
CA GLU A 157 -5.34 -0.76 -0.64
C GLU A 157 -5.47 -1.37 -2.04
N ALA A 158 -5.82 -0.57 -3.04
CA ALA A 158 -5.96 -1.04 -4.41
C ALA A 158 -4.62 -1.53 -4.98
N ALA A 159 -3.51 -0.82 -4.72
CA ALA A 159 -2.18 -1.22 -5.16
C ALA A 159 -1.72 -2.51 -4.47
N PHE A 160 -1.96 -2.65 -3.17
CA PHE A 160 -1.65 -3.86 -2.41
C PHE A 160 -2.48 -5.05 -2.90
N MET A 161 -3.79 -4.88 -3.09
CA MET A 161 -4.66 -5.91 -3.65
C MET A 161 -4.23 -6.30 -5.07
N GLY A 162 -3.80 -5.34 -5.89
CA GLY A 162 -3.22 -5.60 -7.20
C GLY A 162 -1.92 -6.41 -7.12
N PHE A 163 -1.02 -6.08 -6.19
CA PHE A 163 0.19 -6.86 -5.94
C PHE A 163 -0.13 -8.31 -5.55
N ILE A 164 -1.08 -8.51 -4.65
CA ILE A 164 -1.52 -9.86 -4.27
C ILE A 164 -2.17 -10.58 -5.45
N ALA A 165 -3.04 -9.93 -6.21
CA ALA A 165 -3.69 -10.55 -7.37
C ALA A 165 -2.70 -10.98 -8.47
N LEU A 166 -1.60 -10.25 -8.63
CA LEU A 166 -0.58 -10.57 -9.65
C LEU A 166 0.47 -11.55 -9.18
N GLY A 167 0.89 -11.49 -7.91
CA GLY A 167 2.03 -12.24 -7.39
C GLY A 167 1.69 -13.33 -6.39
N ALA A 168 0.50 -13.29 -5.79
CA ALA A 168 0.08 -14.19 -4.72
C ALA A 168 -1.43 -14.44 -4.74
N GLU A 169 -2.03 -14.62 -5.93
CA GLU A 169 -3.47 -14.76 -6.11
C GLU A 169 -4.04 -15.89 -5.25
N PHE A 170 -3.26 -16.95 -5.07
CA PHE A 170 -3.58 -18.10 -4.21
C PHE A 170 -3.87 -17.71 -2.75
N LEU A 171 -3.51 -16.50 -2.31
CA LEU A 171 -3.84 -15.94 -0.99
C LEU A 171 -5.17 -15.19 -0.93
N LEU A 172 -5.89 -14.96 -2.05
CA LEU A 172 -7.12 -14.13 -2.11
C LEU A 172 -8.41 -14.83 -1.67
N GLY A 173 -8.34 -15.88 -0.87
CA GLY A 173 -9.53 -16.57 -0.36
C GLY A 173 -10.51 -15.61 0.36
N PRO A 174 -11.83 -15.93 0.42
CA PRO A 174 -12.84 -15.06 1.04
C PRO A 174 -12.55 -14.64 2.50
N LEU A 175 -11.79 -15.45 3.25
CA LEU A 175 -11.37 -15.14 4.62
C LEU A 175 -10.12 -14.25 4.68
N ALA A 176 -9.30 -14.25 3.63
CA ALA A 176 -8.05 -13.49 3.59
C ALA A 176 -8.28 -12.01 3.27
N TRP A 177 -9.14 -11.68 2.30
CA TRP A 177 -9.38 -10.26 1.94
C TRP A 177 -10.05 -9.47 3.07
N THR A 178 -10.99 -10.09 3.81
CA THR A 178 -11.63 -9.44 4.97
C THR A 178 -10.63 -9.19 6.10
N SER A 179 -9.73 -10.15 6.33
CA SER A 179 -8.65 -10.03 7.29
C SER A 179 -7.67 -8.91 6.91
N ILE A 180 -7.27 -8.81 5.64
CA ILE A 180 -6.44 -7.73 5.10
C ILE A 180 -7.10 -6.37 5.33
N ALA A 181 -8.36 -6.23 4.91
CA ALA A 181 -9.10 -4.97 5.05
C ALA A 181 -9.19 -4.54 6.53
N PHE A 182 -9.46 -5.48 7.43
CA PHE A 182 -9.52 -5.20 8.86
C PHE A 182 -8.15 -4.76 9.43
N ALA A 183 -7.08 -5.48 9.08
CA ALA A 183 -5.72 -5.14 9.48
C ALA A 183 -5.33 -3.72 9.04
N ASN A 184 -5.66 -3.36 7.80
CA ASN A 184 -5.31 -2.08 7.23
C ASN A 184 -6.13 -0.92 7.82
N VAL A 185 -7.41 -1.15 8.13
CA VAL A 185 -8.21 -0.16 8.88
C VAL A 185 -7.65 0.08 10.28
N LEU A 186 -7.25 -0.98 10.99
CA LEU A 186 -6.59 -0.85 12.29
C LEU A 186 -5.25 -0.10 12.17
N ALA A 187 -4.46 -0.41 11.15
CA ALA A 187 -3.19 0.26 10.89
C ALA A 187 -3.38 1.75 10.61
N ALA A 188 -4.31 2.10 9.71
CA ALA A 188 -4.68 3.47 9.41
C ALA A 188 -5.18 4.22 10.66
N GLY A 189 -6.00 3.57 11.49
CA GLY A 189 -6.45 4.11 12.77
C GLY A 189 -5.29 4.38 13.74
N GLY A 190 -4.35 3.43 13.88
CA GLY A 190 -3.17 3.60 14.74
C GLY A 190 -2.22 4.70 14.26
N MET A 191 -1.95 4.74 12.96
CA MET A 191 -1.17 5.80 12.30
C MET A 191 -1.81 7.17 12.49
N GLY A 192 -3.10 7.28 12.17
CA GLY A 192 -3.87 8.51 12.29
C GLY A 192 -3.95 9.01 13.74
N TYR A 193 -4.18 8.11 14.69
CA TYR A 193 -4.17 8.46 16.12
C TYR A 193 -2.82 9.02 16.58
N TYR A 194 -1.71 8.38 16.17
CA TYR A 194 -0.38 8.87 16.49
C TYR A 194 -0.13 10.27 15.93
N LEU A 195 -0.42 10.48 14.64
CA LEU A 195 -0.20 11.77 13.98
C LEU A 195 -1.11 12.86 14.55
N TRP A 196 -2.38 12.54 14.89
CA TRP A 196 -3.31 13.46 15.55
C TRP A 196 -2.86 13.87 16.96
N ARG A 197 -2.03 13.08 17.64
CA ARG A 197 -1.47 13.47 18.94
C ARG A 197 -0.26 14.40 18.81
N LYS A 198 0.26 14.59 17.60
CA LYS A 198 1.42 15.42 17.28
C LYS A 198 1.07 16.78 16.67
N HIS A 199 -0.11 16.89 16.08
CA HIS A 199 -0.69 18.08 15.48
C HIS A 199 -1.83 18.59 16.39
#